data_AF-A0A290ZV83-F1
#
_entry.id   AF-A0A290ZV83-F1
#
_cell.length_a   1.000
_cell.length_b   1.000
_cell.length_c   1.000
_cell.angle_alpha   90.00
_cell.angle_beta   90.00
_cell.angle_gamma   90.00
#
_symmetry.space_group_name_H-M   'P 1'
#
loop_
_entity.id
_entity.type
_entity.pdbx_description
1 polymer ?
#
loop_
_entity_poly.entity_id
_entity_poly.type
_entity_poly.pdbx_seq_one_letter_code
_entity_poly.pdbx_strand_id
1 'polypeptide(L)'
;MSAIAYPSSIARACAAIDEAAVFRDLPDGYLRVVVRIVKKIRLACLKSPIYAARATLARESGKSVETVGRVVKWLEERGLIEREQIARKGLKGSSSPITPTERLLEALTLTGEAAPAPDASSTPVIHSPAAASPVPADASKSTHQKQSKENQPAKPAPFVKIEGCALPTELAWLVARNDMKPTGVLALMKLASSRKQRLSDIVQASRKYLEGLTDRGLFAYLRKLVLQDKDYRAVVQHETQAHQAGLDKARVARKAAELEGRAYRTRDGRIQVFVRANGFVEQIGPDRRGFRPMDVAFLDAIDEGRLVPMAVGVP
;
A
#
# COMPACT_ATOMS: atom_id res chain seq x y z
N MET A 1 -9.86 2.29 19.88
CA MET A 1 -9.23 1.12 19.21
C MET A 1 -9.05 0.06 20.27
N SER A 2 -9.69 -1.10 20.16
CA SER A 2 -9.43 -2.21 21.09
C SER A 2 -8.03 -2.77 20.83
N ALA A 3 -7.21 -2.90 21.87
CA ALA A 3 -5.91 -3.53 21.75
C ALA A 3 -6.09 -5.00 21.34
N ILE A 4 -5.41 -5.42 20.26
CA ILE A 4 -5.38 -6.82 19.86
C ILE A 4 -4.42 -7.54 20.82
N ALA A 5 -4.93 -8.49 21.59
CA ALA A 5 -4.12 -9.36 22.41
C ALA A 5 -3.43 -10.41 21.51
N TYR A 6 -2.10 -10.45 21.54
CA TYR A 6 -1.31 -11.47 20.86
C TYR A 6 -0.90 -12.56 21.86
N PRO A 7 -0.70 -13.81 21.41
CA PRO A 7 -0.14 -14.86 22.26
C PRO A 7 1.21 -14.46 22.86
N SER A 8 1.50 -14.94 24.07
CA SER A 8 2.72 -14.60 24.82
C SER A 8 4.01 -14.89 24.07
N SER A 9 4.05 -15.97 23.28
CA SER A 9 5.18 -16.31 22.40
C SER A 9 5.45 -15.26 21.33
N ILE A 10 4.41 -14.68 20.72
CA ILE A 10 4.55 -13.60 19.72
C ILE A 10 4.97 -12.29 20.40
N ALA A 11 4.48 -12.02 21.61
CA ALA A 11 4.92 -10.86 22.38
C ALA A 11 6.40 -10.96 22.75
N ARG A 12 6.86 -12.13 23.24
CA ARG A 12 8.28 -12.42 23.50
C ARG A 12 9.13 -12.31 22.24
N ALA A 13 8.67 -12.88 21.12
CA ALA A 13 9.35 -12.76 19.85
C ALA A 13 9.50 -11.30 19.39
N CYS A 14 8.50 -10.44 19.63
CA CYS A 14 8.62 -9.02 19.31
C CYS A 14 9.67 -8.31 20.17
N ALA A 15 9.77 -8.65 21.46
CA ALA A 15 10.80 -8.11 22.35
C ALA A 15 12.21 -8.62 22.00
N ALA A 16 12.32 -9.88 21.56
CA ALA A 16 13.59 -10.50 21.16
C ALA A 16 14.21 -9.85 19.91
N ILE A 17 13.46 -9.07 19.11
CA ILE A 17 13.99 -8.37 17.94
C ILE A 17 15.10 -7.39 18.34
N ASP A 18 14.94 -6.70 19.48
CA ASP A 18 15.90 -5.68 19.91
C ASP A 18 17.19 -6.31 20.49
N GLU A 19 17.09 -7.52 21.04
CA GLU A 19 18.19 -8.24 21.70
C GLU A 19 18.95 -9.20 20.75
N ALA A 20 18.30 -9.71 19.71
CA ALA A 20 18.90 -10.74 18.87
C ALA A 20 20.00 -10.16 17.97
N ALA A 21 21.19 -10.78 18.02
CA ALA A 21 22.38 -10.32 17.28
C ALA A 21 22.17 -10.19 15.76
N VAL A 22 21.24 -10.96 15.19
CA VAL A 22 20.89 -10.89 13.76
C VAL A 22 20.24 -9.57 13.34
N PHE A 23 19.71 -8.80 14.30
CA PHE A 23 19.08 -7.49 14.09
C PHE A 23 19.96 -6.33 14.57
N ARG A 24 21.22 -6.56 14.98
CA ARG A 24 22.11 -5.49 15.47
C ARG A 24 22.29 -4.34 14.47
N ASP A 25 22.34 -4.67 13.17
CA ASP A 25 22.47 -3.69 12.08
C ASP A 25 21.11 -3.27 11.49
N LEU A 26 19.99 -3.53 12.19
CA LEU A 26 18.66 -3.22 11.70
C LEU A 26 18.43 -1.70 11.73
N PRO A 27 18.15 -1.04 10.60
CA PRO A 27 17.79 0.37 10.63
C PRO A 27 16.49 0.62 11.42
N ASP A 28 16.46 1.65 12.27
CA ASP A 28 15.27 2.01 13.08
C ASP A 28 13.98 2.13 12.25
N GLY A 29 14.12 2.63 11.02
CA GLY A 29 13.03 2.76 10.06
C GLY A 29 12.36 1.43 9.68
N TYR A 30 13.03 0.30 9.93
CA TYR A 30 12.61 -1.05 9.53
C TYR A 30 11.94 -1.82 10.67
N LEU A 31 12.24 -1.49 11.94
CA LEU A 31 11.76 -2.20 13.13
C LEU A 31 10.23 -2.41 13.11
N ARG A 32 9.48 -1.35 12.84
CA ARG A 32 8.01 -1.40 12.81
C ARG A 32 7.45 -2.31 11.72
N VAL A 33 8.18 -2.53 10.63
CA VAL A 33 7.81 -3.48 9.57
C VAL A 33 8.11 -4.90 10.02
N VAL A 34 9.28 -5.14 10.62
CA VAL A 34 9.69 -6.45 11.16
C VAL A 34 8.69 -6.92 12.22
N VAL A 35 8.32 -6.07 13.17
CA VAL A 35 7.30 -6.36 14.21
C VAL A 35 5.96 -6.78 13.57
N ARG A 36 5.56 -6.18 12.45
CA ARG A 36 4.32 -6.56 11.74
C ARG A 36 4.42 -7.90 11.03
N ILE A 37 5.60 -8.28 10.57
CA ILE A 37 5.86 -9.60 9.98
C ILE A 37 5.79 -10.65 11.10
N VAL A 38 6.49 -10.43 12.22
CA VAL A 38 6.51 -11.36 13.37
C VAL A 38 5.10 -11.60 13.93
N LYS A 39 4.30 -10.53 14.05
CA LYS A 39 2.89 -10.63 14.49
C LYS A 39 1.98 -11.47 13.59
N LYS A 40 2.44 -11.86 12.39
CA LYS A 40 1.69 -12.69 11.44
C LYS A 40 2.22 -14.13 11.35
N ILE A 41 3.24 -14.50 12.13
CA ILE A 41 3.72 -15.88 12.24
C ILE A 41 2.63 -16.75 12.88
N ARG A 42 2.34 -17.91 12.28
CA ARG A 42 1.39 -18.89 12.82
C ARG A 42 2.12 -19.84 13.77
N LEU A 43 1.77 -19.80 15.05
CA LEU A 43 2.41 -20.65 16.07
C LEU A 43 2.18 -22.15 15.85
N ALA A 44 1.04 -22.54 15.28
CA ALA A 44 0.75 -23.94 14.96
C ALA A 44 1.65 -24.51 13.85
N CYS A 45 2.25 -23.65 13.02
CA CYS A 45 3.16 -24.06 11.94
C CYS A 45 4.15 -22.92 11.64
N LEU A 46 5.30 -22.93 12.30
CA LEU A 46 6.27 -21.83 12.26
C LEU A 46 6.91 -21.62 10.88
N LYS A 47 7.06 -22.70 10.11
CA LYS A 47 7.55 -22.67 8.73
C LYS A 47 6.46 -22.33 7.71
N SER A 48 5.24 -22.03 8.16
CA SER A 48 4.15 -21.71 7.23
C SER A 48 4.37 -20.35 6.54
N PRO A 49 4.06 -20.25 5.25
CA PRO A 49 4.15 -18.99 4.52
C PRO A 49 3.24 -17.91 5.09
N ILE A 50 3.80 -16.73 5.30
CA ILE A 50 3.06 -15.53 5.69
C ILE A 50 2.51 -14.87 4.41
N TYR A 51 1.19 -14.93 4.26
CA TYR A 51 0.46 -14.27 3.17
C TYR A 51 0.11 -12.83 3.54
N ALA A 52 1.10 -11.94 3.49
CA ALA A 52 0.92 -10.51 3.72
C ALA A 52 1.31 -9.71 2.48
N ALA A 53 0.32 -9.07 1.84
CA ALA A 53 0.59 -8.15 0.74
C ALA A 53 1.44 -6.97 1.23
N ARG A 54 2.37 -6.49 0.38
CA ARG A 54 3.25 -5.35 0.75
C ARG A 54 2.47 -4.09 1.11
N ALA A 55 1.35 -3.84 0.43
CA ALA A 55 0.43 -2.74 0.75
C ALA A 55 -0.19 -2.87 2.15
N THR A 56 -0.48 -4.10 2.59
CA THR A 56 -1.02 -4.36 3.94
C THR A 56 0.04 -4.11 5.00
N LEU A 57 1.26 -4.61 4.79
CA LEU A 57 2.38 -4.35 5.71
C LEU A 57 2.71 -2.85 5.79
N ALA A 58 2.68 -2.14 4.66
CA ALA A 58 2.90 -0.70 4.58
C ALA A 58 1.87 0.06 5.42
N ARG A 59 0.58 -0.24 5.23
CA ARG A 59 -0.52 0.37 5.99
C ARG A 59 -0.43 0.08 7.49
N GLU A 60 -0.13 -1.16 7.88
CA GLU A 60 -0.07 -1.55 9.30
C GLU A 60 1.17 -1.01 10.03
N SER A 61 2.27 -0.81 9.29
CA SER A 61 3.52 -0.26 9.82
C SER A 61 3.60 1.26 9.73
N GLY A 62 2.71 1.92 8.97
CA GLY A 62 2.76 3.35 8.70
C GLY A 62 3.97 3.75 7.85
N LYS A 63 4.47 2.83 7.01
CA LYS A 63 5.63 3.04 6.12
C LYS A 63 5.19 2.94 4.66
N SER A 64 6.01 3.44 3.74
CA SER A 64 5.72 3.33 2.31
C SER A 64 5.93 1.90 1.79
N VAL A 65 5.34 1.57 0.64
CA VAL A 65 5.49 0.25 0.01
C VAL A 65 6.94 0.00 -0.39
N GLU A 66 7.67 1.05 -0.77
CA GLU A 66 9.09 1.03 -1.10
C GLU A 66 9.92 0.68 0.14
N THR A 67 9.63 1.29 1.30
CA THR A 67 10.28 0.94 2.57
C THR A 67 10.06 -0.52 2.92
N VAL A 68 8.82 -1.02 2.82
CA VAL A 68 8.54 -2.45 3.04
C VAL A 68 9.31 -3.32 2.05
N GLY A 69 9.45 -2.89 0.79
CA GLY A 69 10.28 -3.56 -0.20
C GLY A 69 11.74 -3.66 0.22
N ARG A 70 12.33 -2.57 0.72
CA ARG A 70 13.71 -2.54 1.23
C ARG A 70 13.89 -3.41 2.47
N VAL A 71 12.94 -3.37 3.41
CA VAL A 71 12.98 -4.21 4.64
C VAL A 71 12.98 -5.69 4.27
N VAL A 72 12.08 -6.10 3.38
CA VAL A 72 12.03 -7.51 2.97
C VAL A 72 13.31 -7.91 2.25
N LYS A 73 13.83 -7.07 1.35
CA LYS A 73 15.11 -7.35 0.68
C LYS A 73 16.25 -7.51 1.70
N TRP A 74 16.29 -6.65 2.72
CA TRP A 74 17.28 -6.71 3.79
C TRP A 74 17.18 -8.01 4.61
N LEU A 75 15.97 -8.45 4.94
CA LEU A 75 15.73 -9.72 5.64
C LEU A 75 16.11 -10.94 4.76
N GLU A 76 15.87 -10.87 3.45
CA GLU A 76 16.22 -11.90 2.46
C GLU A 76 17.74 -12.00 2.28
N GLU A 77 18.45 -10.87 2.13
CA GLU A 77 19.92 -10.81 2.04
C GLU A 77 20.63 -11.40 3.27
N ARG A 78 19.97 -11.40 4.43
CA ARG A 78 20.50 -11.96 5.68
C ARG A 78 20.04 -13.39 5.97
N GLY A 79 19.27 -13.99 5.05
CA GLY A 79 18.76 -15.35 5.19
C GLY A 79 17.78 -15.51 6.35
N LEU A 80 17.09 -14.43 6.76
CA LEU A 80 16.07 -14.47 7.82
C LEU A 80 14.69 -14.84 7.27
N ILE A 81 14.45 -14.56 5.99
CA ILE A 81 13.24 -14.98 5.31
C ILE A 81 13.58 -15.53 3.94
N GLU A 82 12.79 -16.50 3.52
CA GLU A 82 12.75 -16.96 2.15
C GLU A 82 11.50 -16.42 1.49
N ARG A 83 11.65 -16.11 0.20
CA ARG A 83 10.55 -15.65 -0.62
C ARG A 83 10.47 -16.50 -1.86
N GLU A 84 9.34 -17.17 -2.03
CA GLU A 84 8.94 -17.61 -3.35
C GLU A 84 8.57 -16.36 -4.16
N GLN A 85 9.48 -15.92 -5.02
CA GLN A 85 9.20 -14.84 -5.96
C GLN A 85 8.22 -15.35 -7.02
N ILE A 86 6.93 -15.37 -6.66
CA ILE A 86 5.85 -15.61 -7.60
C ILE A 86 5.79 -14.38 -8.52
N ALA A 87 6.60 -14.40 -9.56
CA ALA A 87 6.65 -13.39 -10.59
C ALA A 87 5.44 -13.58 -11.52
N ARG A 88 4.25 -13.16 -11.08
CA ARG A 88 3.14 -12.94 -12.02
C ARG A 88 3.51 -11.72 -12.87
N LYS A 89 3.65 -11.87 -14.19
CA LYS A 89 3.92 -10.73 -15.09
C LYS A 89 2.81 -9.69 -14.86
N GLY A 90 3.20 -8.49 -14.44
CA GLY A 90 2.29 -7.38 -14.14
C GLY A 90 2.11 -7.07 -12.64
N LEU A 91 2.40 -8.01 -11.74
CA LEU A 91 2.31 -7.85 -10.29
C LEU A 91 3.59 -8.38 -9.64
N LYS A 92 4.74 -7.75 -9.96
CA LYS A 92 6.00 -8.01 -9.23
C LYS A 92 5.69 -7.94 -7.72
N GLY A 93 5.75 -9.07 -7.01
CA GLY A 93 5.72 -9.16 -5.54
C GLY A 93 4.47 -8.66 -4.80
N SER A 94 3.27 -8.67 -5.39
CA SER A 94 2.08 -8.13 -4.70
C SER A 94 1.63 -8.95 -3.49
N SER A 95 1.89 -10.26 -3.49
CA SER A 95 1.63 -11.17 -2.36
C SER A 95 2.55 -12.39 -2.47
N SER A 96 3.86 -12.16 -2.58
CA SER A 96 4.82 -13.25 -2.46
C SER A 96 4.77 -13.77 -1.03
N PRO A 97 4.53 -15.08 -0.82
CA PRO A 97 4.60 -15.68 0.50
C PRO A 97 5.98 -15.40 1.10
N ILE A 98 5.99 -14.97 2.36
CA ILE A 98 7.22 -14.78 3.14
C ILE A 98 7.31 -15.97 4.08
N THR A 99 8.31 -16.82 3.89
CA THR A 99 8.54 -18.00 4.73
C THR A 99 9.64 -17.66 5.74
N PRO A 100 9.37 -17.69 7.05
CA PRO A 100 10.42 -17.55 8.06
C PRO A 100 11.44 -18.68 7.94
N THR A 101 12.74 -18.36 7.92
CA THR A 101 13.79 -19.38 7.99
C THR A 101 13.99 -19.85 9.43
N GLU A 102 14.65 -20.99 9.61
CA GLU A 102 15.01 -21.51 10.94
C GLU A 102 15.82 -20.48 11.74
N ARG A 103 16.78 -19.82 11.08
CA ARG A 103 17.58 -18.73 11.65
C ARG A 103 16.75 -17.59 12.24
N LEU A 104 15.67 -17.20 11.57
CA LEU A 104 14.75 -16.17 12.09
C LEU A 104 13.93 -16.69 13.26
N LEU A 105 13.46 -17.94 13.20
CA LEU A 105 12.67 -18.54 14.28
C LEU A 105 13.49 -18.75 15.55
N GLU A 106 14.76 -19.13 15.42
CA GLU A 106 15.73 -19.23 16.52
C GLU A 106 16.00 -17.86 17.14
N ALA A 107 16.30 -16.85 16.30
CA ALA A 107 16.51 -15.48 16.77
C ALA A 107 15.29 -14.89 17.49
N LEU A 108 14.07 -15.32 17.12
CA LEU A 108 12.82 -14.90 17.77
C LEU A 108 12.44 -15.78 18.98
N THR A 109 13.27 -16.75 19.38
CA THR A 109 13.02 -17.71 20.47
C THR A 109 11.74 -18.54 20.28
N LEU A 110 11.34 -18.78 19.02
CA LEU A 110 10.11 -19.49 18.65
C LEU A 110 10.32 -20.99 18.46
N THR A 111 11.55 -21.44 18.18
CA THR A 111 11.90 -22.86 17.93
C THR A 111 12.42 -23.61 19.16
N GLY A 112 12.44 -22.98 20.34
CA GLY A 112 12.68 -23.71 21.58
C GLY A 112 14.10 -24.29 21.69
N GLU A 113 15.11 -23.46 21.47
CA GLU A 113 16.39 -23.66 22.16
C GLU A 113 16.55 -22.46 23.09
N ALA A 114 16.09 -22.63 24.32
CA ALA A 114 16.53 -21.76 25.38
C ALA A 114 18.05 -21.95 25.47
N ALA A 115 18.82 -20.93 25.10
CA ALA A 115 20.20 -20.85 25.55
C ALA A 115 20.20 -21.11 27.06
N PRO A 116 21.07 -21.98 27.57
CA PRO A 116 21.02 -22.43 28.95
C PRO A 116 21.09 -21.22 29.86
N ALA A 117 20.17 -21.16 30.82
CA ALA A 117 20.31 -20.29 31.96
C ALA A 117 21.72 -20.52 32.54
N PRO A 118 22.52 -19.49 32.82
CA PRO A 118 23.74 -19.68 33.57
C PRO A 118 23.35 -20.21 34.95
N ASP A 119 23.76 -21.45 35.17
CA ASP A 119 23.92 -22.18 36.41
C ASP A 119 23.05 -21.76 37.60
N ALA A 120 22.15 -22.69 37.94
CA ALA A 120 21.63 -22.83 39.28
C ALA A 120 22.78 -22.87 40.30
N SER A 121 22.91 -21.81 41.09
CA SER A 121 23.45 -21.89 42.44
C SER A 121 22.33 -21.62 43.43
N SER A 122 21.98 -22.71 44.11
CA SER A 122 21.14 -22.84 45.28
C SER A 122 21.35 -21.74 46.34
N THR A 123 20.25 -21.13 46.79
CA THR A 123 19.96 -20.92 48.22
C THR A 123 18.44 -20.82 48.41
N PRO A 124 17.83 -21.64 49.28
CA PRO A 124 16.43 -21.47 49.66
C PRO A 124 16.37 -20.49 50.84
N VAL A 125 15.58 -19.43 50.73
CA VAL A 125 15.16 -18.65 51.90
C VAL A 125 13.64 -18.64 51.95
N ILE A 126 13.16 -19.40 52.93
CA ILE A 126 11.78 -19.49 53.41
C ILE A 126 11.38 -18.14 54.00
N HIS A 127 10.22 -17.59 53.64
CA HIS A 127 9.31 -16.94 54.61
C HIS A 127 7.84 -17.05 54.16
N SER A 128 7.01 -17.32 55.18
CA SER A 128 5.62 -17.73 55.23
C SER A 128 4.55 -16.75 54.70
N PRO A 129 3.29 -17.23 54.54
CA PRO A 129 2.14 -16.49 54.01
C PRO A 129 1.26 -15.84 55.10
N ALA A 130 0.56 -14.75 54.74
CA ALA A 130 -0.66 -14.17 55.38
C ALA A 130 -0.99 -12.85 54.65
N ALA A 131 -2.22 -12.38 54.37
CA ALA A 131 -3.58 -12.84 54.63
C ALA A 131 -4.58 -12.03 53.74
N ALA A 132 -5.80 -12.57 53.56
CA ALA A 132 -7.13 -11.93 53.34
C ALA A 132 -7.32 -10.93 52.15
N SER A 133 -8.08 -11.25 51.08
CA SER A 133 -9.57 -11.23 50.90
C SER A 133 -10.20 -9.82 50.83
N PRO A 134 -11.38 -9.57 50.20
CA PRO A 134 -12.10 -10.23 49.08
C PRO A 134 -12.67 -9.25 48.00
N VAL A 135 -13.32 -9.84 47.00
CA VAL A 135 -14.13 -9.33 45.85
C VAL A 135 -15.11 -8.16 46.18
N PRO A 136 -15.60 -7.35 45.20
CA PRO A 136 -16.67 -7.82 44.30
C PRO A 136 -16.59 -7.34 42.84
N ALA A 137 -17.16 -8.18 41.97
CA ALA A 137 -17.51 -7.88 40.59
C ALA A 137 -18.71 -6.91 40.55
N ASP A 138 -18.70 -5.99 39.58
CA ASP A 138 -19.90 -5.24 39.23
C ASP A 138 -20.16 -5.30 37.73
N ALA A 139 -21.42 -5.59 37.43
CA ALA A 139 -21.96 -5.80 36.10
C ALA A 139 -22.38 -4.46 35.51
N SER A 140 -22.15 -4.24 34.22
CA SER A 140 -22.87 -3.20 33.50
C SER A 140 -23.11 -3.61 32.05
N LYS A 141 -24.38 -3.95 31.78
CA LYS A 141 -24.96 -4.08 30.45
C LYS A 141 -25.10 -2.68 29.85
N SER A 142 -24.68 -2.47 28.60
CA SER A 142 -25.30 -1.44 27.76
C SER A 142 -25.15 -1.75 26.28
N THR A 143 -26.27 -2.22 25.73
CA THR A 143 -26.94 -1.85 24.47
C THR A 143 -26.10 -1.41 23.26
N HIS A 144 -26.24 -2.18 22.18
CA HIS A 144 -25.83 -1.87 20.82
C HIS A 144 -26.40 -0.54 20.32
N GLN A 145 -25.54 0.35 19.82
CA GLN A 145 -25.92 1.42 18.90
C GLN A 145 -25.14 1.28 17.59
N LYS A 146 -25.85 0.91 16.52
CA LYS A 146 -25.36 0.97 15.15
C LYS A 146 -25.27 2.44 14.75
N GLN A 147 -24.11 2.90 14.28
CA GLN A 147 -24.03 4.12 13.50
C GLN A 147 -23.25 3.88 12.20
N SER A 148 -23.93 4.31 11.14
CA SER A 148 -23.68 4.11 9.72
C SER A 148 -22.38 4.77 9.25
N LYS A 149 -21.66 4.06 8.37
CA LYS A 149 -20.70 4.67 7.43
C LYS A 149 -21.49 5.12 6.21
N GLU A 150 -21.93 6.37 6.22
CA GLU A 150 -22.46 7.04 5.03
C GLU A 150 -21.52 8.19 4.68
N ASN A 151 -21.29 8.37 3.37
CA ASN A 151 -20.42 9.35 2.70
C ASN A 151 -18.94 8.96 2.52
N GLN A 152 -18.70 7.94 1.69
CA GLN A 152 -17.65 8.02 0.67
C GLN A 152 -18.29 7.75 -0.69
N PRO A 153 -17.98 8.54 -1.74
CA PRO A 153 -18.55 8.32 -3.07
C PRO A 153 -18.20 6.91 -3.54
N ALA A 154 -19.23 6.15 -3.92
CA ALA A 154 -19.13 4.75 -4.29
C ALA A 154 -18.12 4.59 -5.43
N LYS A 155 -16.95 4.04 -5.11
CA LYS A 155 -15.98 3.60 -6.11
C LYS A 155 -16.71 2.58 -6.99
N PRO A 156 -16.76 2.73 -8.33
CA PRO A 156 -17.49 1.79 -9.17
C PRO A 156 -16.97 0.39 -8.90
N ALA A 157 -17.90 -0.55 -8.71
CA ALA A 157 -17.55 -1.94 -8.41
C ALA A 157 -16.55 -2.44 -9.47
N PRO A 158 -15.48 -3.16 -9.08
CA PRO A 158 -14.43 -3.57 -10.02
C PRO A 158 -14.92 -4.59 -11.07
N PHE A 159 -16.04 -5.25 -10.81
CA PHE A 159 -16.65 -6.24 -11.70
C PHE A 159 -18.16 -6.02 -11.78
N VAL A 160 -18.70 -6.20 -12.99
CA VAL A 160 -20.13 -6.17 -13.31
C VAL A 160 -20.54 -7.57 -13.73
N LYS A 161 -21.70 -8.05 -13.23
CA LYS A 161 -22.30 -9.31 -13.69
C LYS A 161 -23.14 -9.04 -14.93
N ILE A 162 -22.78 -9.68 -16.04
CA ILE A 162 -23.50 -9.58 -17.32
C ILE A 162 -23.75 -11.01 -17.81
N GLU A 163 -25.01 -11.37 -18.03
CA GLU A 163 -25.45 -12.71 -18.48
C GLU A 163 -24.83 -13.88 -17.69
N GLY A 164 -24.77 -13.75 -16.36
CA GLY A 164 -24.22 -14.78 -15.48
C GLY A 164 -22.69 -14.83 -15.39
N CYS A 165 -21.97 -14.04 -16.19
CA CYS A 165 -20.51 -13.90 -16.13
C CYS A 165 -20.09 -12.63 -15.38
N ALA A 166 -19.06 -12.72 -14.53
CA ALA A 166 -18.44 -11.56 -13.89
C ALA A 166 -17.34 -10.98 -14.78
N LEU A 167 -17.55 -9.78 -15.33
CA LEU A 167 -16.61 -9.09 -16.21
C LEU A 167 -16.06 -7.83 -15.54
N PRO A 168 -14.78 -7.47 -15.77
CA PRO A 168 -14.26 -6.16 -15.36
C PRO A 168 -15.11 -5.03 -15.95
N THR A 169 -15.36 -3.99 -15.16
CA THR A 169 -16.19 -2.84 -15.57
C THR A 169 -15.68 -2.18 -16.86
N GLU A 170 -14.35 -2.12 -17.04
CA GLU A 170 -13.69 -1.61 -18.25
C GLU A 170 -13.99 -2.41 -19.53
N LEU A 171 -14.42 -3.66 -19.41
CA LEU A 171 -14.74 -4.55 -20.54
C LEU A 171 -16.25 -4.75 -20.72
N ALA A 172 -17.06 -4.31 -19.75
CA ALA A 172 -18.52 -4.46 -19.77
C ALA A 172 -19.15 -3.85 -21.03
N TRP A 173 -18.59 -2.73 -21.52
CA TRP A 173 -19.12 -2.04 -22.70
C TRP A 173 -18.95 -2.85 -24.00
N LEU A 174 -17.98 -3.78 -24.08
CA LEU A 174 -17.83 -4.65 -25.25
C LEU A 174 -19.05 -5.57 -25.43
N VAL A 175 -19.64 -6.00 -24.32
CA VAL A 175 -20.87 -6.79 -24.33
C VAL A 175 -22.08 -5.87 -24.56
N ALA A 176 -22.16 -4.76 -23.82
CA ALA A 176 -23.34 -3.90 -23.83
C ALA A 176 -23.51 -3.05 -25.10
N ARG A 177 -22.42 -2.71 -25.82
CA ARG A 177 -22.45 -1.81 -26.98
C ARG A 177 -22.07 -2.48 -28.30
N ASN A 178 -21.27 -3.54 -28.27
CA ASN A 178 -20.71 -4.18 -29.47
C ASN A 178 -21.21 -5.63 -29.67
N ASP A 179 -22.21 -6.04 -28.89
CA ASP A 179 -22.85 -7.37 -28.92
C ASP A 179 -21.85 -8.54 -28.83
N MET A 180 -20.74 -8.34 -28.13
CA MET A 180 -19.76 -9.39 -27.95
C MET A 180 -20.21 -10.36 -26.84
N LYS A 181 -20.24 -11.67 -27.14
CA LYS A 181 -20.60 -12.67 -26.13
C LYS A 181 -19.64 -12.62 -24.91
N PRO A 182 -20.15 -12.67 -23.67
CA PRO A 182 -19.32 -12.69 -22.45
C PRO A 182 -18.29 -13.83 -22.44
N THR A 183 -18.65 -15.00 -22.96
CA THR A 183 -17.75 -16.15 -23.10
C THR A 183 -16.59 -15.86 -24.05
N GLY A 184 -16.82 -15.10 -25.12
CA GLY A 184 -15.78 -14.61 -26.03
C GLY A 184 -14.82 -13.65 -25.33
N VAL A 185 -15.34 -12.76 -24.46
CA VAL A 185 -14.51 -11.84 -23.66
C VAL A 185 -13.61 -12.63 -22.72
N LEU A 186 -14.14 -13.64 -22.03
CA LEU A 186 -13.38 -14.51 -21.14
C LEU A 186 -12.31 -15.31 -21.90
N ALA A 187 -12.61 -15.80 -23.10
CA ALA A 187 -11.64 -16.49 -23.96
C ALA A 187 -10.48 -15.57 -24.37
N LEU A 188 -10.77 -14.32 -24.74
CA LEU A 188 -9.74 -13.32 -25.04
C LEU A 188 -8.94 -12.92 -23.82
N MET A 189 -9.57 -12.82 -22.64
CA MET A 189 -8.85 -12.58 -21.39
C MET A 189 -7.87 -13.71 -21.07
N LYS A 190 -8.27 -14.97 -21.27
CA LYS A 190 -7.40 -16.13 -21.11
C LYS A 190 -6.23 -16.10 -22.10
N LEU A 191 -6.48 -15.75 -23.36
CA LEU A 191 -5.46 -15.63 -24.40
C LEU A 191 -4.49 -14.48 -24.14
N ALA A 192 -4.98 -13.31 -23.73
CA ALA A 192 -4.13 -12.19 -23.34
C ALA A 192 -3.26 -12.55 -22.13
N SER A 193 -3.83 -13.25 -21.15
CA SER A 193 -3.11 -13.69 -19.96
C SER A 193 -1.99 -14.69 -20.26
N SER A 194 -2.17 -15.61 -21.22
CA SER A 194 -1.10 -16.54 -21.62
C SER A 194 0.08 -15.81 -22.27
N ARG A 195 -0.18 -14.70 -22.96
CA ARG A 195 0.84 -13.78 -23.49
C ARG A 195 1.29 -12.72 -22.49
N LYS A 196 0.79 -12.81 -21.27
CA LYS A 196 1.13 -11.94 -20.15
C LYS A 196 0.81 -10.45 -20.44
N GLN A 197 -0.25 -10.21 -21.20
CA GLN A 197 -0.88 -8.92 -21.48
C GLN A 197 -2.26 -8.88 -20.80
N ARG A 198 -2.84 -7.68 -20.64
CA ARG A 198 -4.22 -7.52 -20.16
C ARG A 198 -5.11 -7.10 -21.30
N LEU A 199 -6.27 -7.74 -21.43
CA LEU A 199 -7.25 -7.38 -22.45
C LEU A 199 -7.74 -5.93 -22.29
N SER A 200 -7.84 -5.43 -21.05
CA SER A 200 -8.18 -4.03 -20.77
C SER A 200 -7.26 -3.04 -21.49
N ASP A 201 -5.96 -3.28 -21.44
CA ASP A 201 -4.95 -2.36 -21.97
C ASP A 201 -4.99 -2.35 -23.50
N ILE A 202 -5.21 -3.53 -24.10
CA ILE A 202 -5.38 -3.70 -25.55
C ILE A 202 -6.64 -2.97 -26.02
N VAL A 203 -7.76 -3.18 -25.32
CA VAL A 203 -9.05 -2.56 -25.65
C VAL A 203 -8.99 -1.05 -25.50
N GLN A 204 -8.34 -0.54 -24.45
CA GLN A 204 -8.17 0.90 -24.23
C GLN A 204 -7.32 1.54 -25.33
N ALA A 205 -6.17 0.96 -25.67
CA ALA A 205 -5.29 1.47 -26.73
C ALA A 205 -5.92 1.39 -28.13
N SER A 206 -6.82 0.43 -28.37
CA SER A 206 -7.46 0.24 -29.67
C SER A 206 -8.87 0.79 -29.75
N ARG A 207 -9.37 1.47 -28.71
CA ARG A 207 -10.78 1.89 -28.57
C ARG A 207 -11.37 2.54 -29.81
N LYS A 208 -10.62 3.47 -30.44
CA LYS A 208 -11.03 4.19 -31.66
C LYS A 208 -11.32 3.26 -32.85
N TYR A 209 -10.64 2.13 -32.92
CA TYR A 209 -10.80 1.13 -33.99
C TYR A 209 -11.82 0.06 -33.65
N LEU A 210 -12.34 0.03 -32.42
CA LEU A 210 -13.38 -0.91 -32.00
C LEU A 210 -14.79 -0.33 -32.21
N GLU A 211 -14.90 0.98 -32.36
CA GLU A 211 -16.14 1.67 -32.69
C GLU A 211 -16.58 1.27 -34.12
N GLY A 212 -17.66 0.49 -34.20
CA GLY A 212 -18.22 0.00 -35.48
C GLY A 212 -17.99 -1.48 -35.79
N LEU A 213 -17.18 -2.21 -35.00
CA LEU A 213 -17.06 -3.67 -35.11
C LEU A 213 -18.02 -4.37 -34.16
N THR A 214 -18.73 -5.39 -34.66
CA THR A 214 -19.69 -6.20 -33.90
C THR A 214 -19.30 -7.67 -33.85
N ASP A 215 -19.72 -8.34 -32.76
CA ASP A 215 -19.64 -9.79 -32.51
C ASP A 215 -18.37 -10.48 -33.04
N ARG A 216 -18.48 -11.25 -34.14
CA ARG A 216 -17.38 -12.06 -34.69
C ARG A 216 -16.21 -11.23 -35.20
N GLY A 217 -16.49 -10.08 -35.81
CA GLY A 217 -15.46 -9.17 -36.33
C GLY A 217 -14.65 -8.56 -35.20
N LEU A 218 -15.33 -8.15 -34.13
CA LEU A 218 -14.69 -7.64 -32.93
C LEU A 218 -13.81 -8.69 -32.26
N PHE A 219 -14.31 -9.93 -32.10
CA PHE A 219 -13.53 -11.02 -31.53
C PHE A 219 -12.28 -11.34 -32.35
N ALA A 220 -12.42 -11.44 -33.68
CA ALA A 220 -11.30 -11.73 -34.57
C ALA A 220 -10.25 -10.62 -34.54
N TYR A 221 -10.69 -9.36 -34.52
CA TYR A 221 -9.80 -8.21 -34.45
C TYR A 221 -9.03 -8.15 -33.12
N LEU A 222 -9.73 -8.27 -31.98
CA LEU A 222 -9.08 -8.31 -30.68
C LEU A 222 -8.15 -9.52 -30.54
N ARG A 223 -8.53 -10.69 -31.06
CA ARG A 223 -7.65 -11.86 -31.13
C ARG A 223 -6.38 -11.56 -31.91
N LYS A 224 -6.49 -10.90 -33.07
CA LYS A 224 -5.32 -10.47 -33.86
C LYS A 224 -4.43 -9.51 -33.07
N LEU A 225 -5.01 -8.53 -32.37
CA LEU A 225 -4.24 -7.58 -31.55
C LEU A 225 -3.52 -8.27 -30.38
N VAL A 226 -4.17 -9.22 -29.70
CA VAL A 226 -3.55 -10.05 -28.65
C VAL A 226 -2.41 -10.91 -29.23
N LEU A 227 -2.55 -11.34 -30.48
CA LEU A 227 -1.53 -12.15 -31.16
C LEU A 227 -0.35 -11.33 -31.69
N GLN A 228 -0.44 -10.00 -31.75
CA GLN A 228 0.67 -9.14 -32.13
C GLN A 228 1.64 -8.94 -30.97
N ASP A 229 2.94 -8.90 -31.27
CA ASP A 229 4.00 -8.66 -30.29
C ASP A 229 4.19 -7.15 -30.06
N LYS A 230 3.17 -6.53 -29.46
CA LYS A 230 3.16 -5.10 -29.14
C LYS A 230 2.86 -4.89 -27.66
N ASP A 231 3.59 -3.99 -27.01
CA ASP A 231 3.34 -3.63 -25.61
C ASP A 231 2.26 -2.55 -25.48
N TYR A 232 1.01 -2.97 -25.43
CA TYR A 232 -0.14 -2.07 -25.25
C TYR A 232 -0.16 -1.38 -23.89
N ARG A 233 0.51 -1.95 -22.88
CA ARG A 233 0.58 -1.33 -21.55
C ARG A 233 1.38 -0.05 -21.59
N ALA A 234 2.51 -0.05 -22.29
CA ALA A 234 3.34 1.15 -22.47
C ALA A 234 2.56 2.26 -23.19
N VAL A 235 1.77 1.90 -24.21
CA VAL A 235 0.91 2.84 -24.96
C VAL A 235 -0.11 3.51 -24.04
N VAL A 236 -0.89 2.71 -23.30
CA VAL A 236 -1.90 3.22 -22.37
C VAL A 236 -1.28 4.07 -21.26
N GLN A 237 -0.12 3.66 -20.74
CA GLN A 237 0.59 4.43 -19.71
C GLN A 237 1.02 5.80 -20.22
N HIS A 238 1.57 5.87 -21.43
CA HIS A 238 1.96 7.13 -22.06
C HIS A 238 0.76 8.05 -22.29
N GLU A 239 -0.35 7.52 -22.83
CA GLU A 239 -1.58 8.30 -23.03
C GLU A 239 -2.19 8.80 -21.72
N THR A 240 -2.25 7.94 -20.70
CA THR A 240 -2.78 8.30 -19.38
C THR A 240 -1.91 9.36 -18.71
N GLN A 241 -0.59 9.22 -18.80
CA GLN A 241 0.35 10.19 -18.26
C GLN A 241 0.26 11.55 -18.98
N ALA A 242 0.13 11.54 -20.31
CA ALA A 242 -0.05 12.77 -21.09
C ALA A 242 -1.37 13.47 -20.74
N HIS A 243 -2.46 12.70 -20.60
CA HIS A 243 -3.76 13.24 -20.18
C HIS A 243 -3.70 13.84 -18.77
N GLN A 244 -3.13 13.10 -17.81
CA GLN A 244 -2.96 13.57 -16.43
C GLN A 244 -2.08 14.83 -16.38
N ALA A 245 -0.97 14.85 -17.10
CA ALA A 245 -0.10 16.03 -17.19
C ALA A 245 -0.83 17.25 -17.78
N GLY A 246 -1.74 17.04 -18.73
CA GLY A 246 -2.60 18.09 -19.27
C GLY A 246 -3.56 18.66 -18.23
N LEU A 247 -4.24 17.78 -17.48
CA LEU A 247 -5.13 18.18 -16.38
C LEU A 247 -4.38 18.90 -15.27
N ASP A 248 -3.21 18.40 -14.89
CA ASP A 248 -2.34 18.98 -13.88
C ASP A 248 -1.86 20.36 -14.31
N LYS A 249 -1.42 20.51 -15.56
CA LYS A 249 -1.03 21.82 -16.13
C LYS A 249 -2.19 22.82 -16.11
N ALA A 250 -3.40 22.39 -16.47
CA ALA A 250 -4.59 23.24 -16.41
C ALA A 250 -4.95 23.63 -14.97
N ARG A 251 -4.86 22.69 -14.01
CA ARG A 251 -5.08 22.95 -12.58
C ARG A 251 -4.09 23.97 -12.04
N VAL A 252 -2.80 23.80 -12.36
CA VAL A 252 -1.73 24.72 -11.96
C VAL A 252 -1.95 26.10 -12.55
N ALA A 253 -2.24 26.21 -13.84
CA ALA A 253 -2.48 27.51 -14.48
C ALA A 253 -3.67 28.27 -13.84
N ARG A 254 -4.78 27.58 -13.56
CA ARG A 254 -5.95 28.17 -12.89
C ARG A 254 -5.62 28.63 -11.48
N LYS A 255 -4.94 27.79 -10.69
CA LYS A 255 -4.60 28.11 -9.30
C LYS A 255 -3.49 29.16 -9.20
N ALA A 256 -2.59 29.23 -10.16
CA ALA A 256 -1.58 30.28 -10.23
C ALA A 256 -2.22 31.68 -10.23
N ALA A 257 -3.27 31.89 -11.04
CA ALA A 257 -4.00 33.15 -11.08
C ALA A 257 -4.82 33.39 -9.80
N GLU A 258 -5.48 32.36 -9.26
CA GLU A 258 -6.32 32.50 -8.05
C GLU A 258 -5.52 32.82 -6.78
N LEU A 259 -4.29 32.29 -6.70
CA LEU A 259 -3.45 32.39 -5.50
C LEU A 259 -2.41 33.50 -5.59
N GLU A 260 -2.35 34.24 -6.69
CA GLU A 260 -1.40 35.33 -6.89
C GLU A 260 -1.46 36.36 -5.75
N GLY A 261 -0.29 36.76 -5.24
CA GLY A 261 -0.17 37.70 -4.12
C GLY A 261 -0.42 37.09 -2.74
N ARG A 262 -0.87 35.83 -2.64
CA ARG A 262 -1.03 35.15 -1.36
C ARG A 262 0.31 34.65 -0.83
N ALA A 263 0.43 34.59 0.50
CA ALA A 263 1.55 33.94 1.16
C ALA A 263 1.07 32.78 2.04
N TYR A 264 1.94 31.80 2.16
CA TYR A 264 1.75 30.60 2.94
C TYR A 264 2.98 30.35 3.79
N ARG A 265 2.81 29.63 4.89
CA ARG A 265 3.91 29.10 5.68
C ARG A 265 3.70 27.64 6.00
N THR A 266 4.79 26.90 6.20
CA THR A 266 4.71 25.57 6.79
C THR A 266 4.22 25.64 8.23
N ARG A 267 3.62 24.56 8.74
CA ARG A 267 3.15 24.49 10.15
C ARG A 267 4.27 24.77 11.16
N ASP A 268 5.49 24.36 10.83
CA ASP A 268 6.68 24.60 11.67
C ASP A 268 7.21 26.04 11.57
N GLY A 269 6.62 26.89 10.72
CA GLY A 269 7.00 28.29 10.52
C GLY A 269 8.34 28.52 9.82
N ARG A 270 9.13 27.47 9.59
CA ARG A 270 10.49 27.55 9.03
C ARG A 270 10.54 27.97 7.57
N ILE A 271 9.50 27.69 6.80
CA ILE A 271 9.46 27.96 5.37
C ILE A 271 8.26 28.84 5.08
N GLN A 272 8.51 29.98 4.44
CA GLN A 272 7.51 30.88 3.92
C GLN A 272 7.50 30.76 2.39
N VAL A 273 6.31 30.76 1.81
CA VAL A 273 6.11 30.65 0.37
C VAL A 273 5.20 31.78 -0.09
N PHE A 274 5.70 32.60 -1.01
CA PHE A 274 4.98 33.72 -1.60
C PHE A 274 4.60 33.37 -3.04
N VAL A 275 3.33 33.46 -3.38
CA VAL A 275 2.87 33.25 -4.76
C VAL A 275 3.07 34.56 -5.52
N ARG A 276 3.97 34.51 -6.50
CA ARG A 276 4.32 35.64 -7.37
C ARG A 276 3.52 35.57 -8.68
N ALA A 277 3.52 36.68 -9.41
CA ALA A 277 2.96 36.75 -10.75
C ALA A 277 3.55 35.69 -11.68
N ASN A 278 2.83 35.38 -12.76
CA ASN A 278 3.24 34.43 -13.80
C ASN A 278 3.41 32.98 -13.32
N GLY A 279 2.75 32.60 -12.22
CA GLY A 279 2.75 31.22 -11.72
C GLY A 279 4.07 30.76 -11.12
N PHE A 280 4.87 31.69 -10.60
CA PHE A 280 6.05 31.37 -9.80
C PHE A 280 5.73 31.40 -8.31
N VAL A 281 6.38 30.52 -7.56
CA VAL A 281 6.37 30.55 -6.11
C VAL A 281 7.79 30.83 -5.62
N GLU A 282 7.88 31.80 -4.73
CA GLU A 282 9.11 32.15 -4.05
C GLU A 282 9.11 31.49 -2.68
N GLN A 283 10.15 30.73 -2.38
CA GLN A 283 10.32 30.04 -1.12
C GLN A 283 11.46 30.68 -0.33
N ILE A 284 11.18 31.04 0.91
CA ILE A 284 12.14 31.58 1.88
C ILE A 284 12.24 30.59 3.04
N GLY A 285 13.37 29.89 3.13
CA GLY A 285 13.73 29.04 4.26
C GLY A 285 14.88 29.63 5.06
N PRO A 286 15.32 28.96 6.15
CA PRO A 286 16.37 29.46 7.04
C PRO A 286 17.72 29.61 6.33
N ASP A 287 18.07 28.69 5.44
CA ASP A 287 19.39 28.65 4.79
C ASP A 287 19.36 29.07 3.31
N ARG A 288 18.18 29.09 2.68
CA ARG A 288 18.04 29.29 1.24
C ARG A 288 16.75 30.01 0.87
N ARG A 289 16.88 30.91 -0.10
CA ARG A 289 15.80 31.55 -0.84
C ARG A 289 15.84 31.07 -2.29
N GLY A 290 14.69 30.73 -2.85
CA GLY A 290 14.62 30.22 -4.22
C GLY A 290 13.29 30.52 -4.89
N PHE A 291 13.34 30.63 -6.21
CA PHE A 291 12.16 30.75 -7.06
C PHE A 291 11.98 29.44 -7.82
N ARG A 292 10.74 28.98 -7.89
CA ARG A 292 10.39 27.80 -8.70
C ARG A 292 9.01 28.00 -9.34
N PRO A 293 8.73 27.39 -10.50
CA PRO A 293 7.38 27.38 -11.04
C PRO A 293 6.44 26.68 -10.06
N MET A 294 5.18 27.12 -10.04
CA MET A 294 4.12 26.44 -9.31
C MET A 294 3.95 25.03 -9.87
N ASP A 295 3.84 24.06 -8.97
CA ASP A 295 3.64 22.66 -9.30
C ASP A 295 2.47 22.06 -8.55
N VAL A 296 2.07 20.85 -8.96
CA VAL A 296 0.98 20.11 -8.32
C VAL A 296 1.30 19.84 -6.84
N ALA A 297 2.57 19.58 -6.51
CA ALA A 297 3.00 19.33 -5.14
C ALA A 297 2.77 20.53 -4.20
N PHE A 298 2.96 21.76 -4.69
CA PHE A 298 2.61 22.97 -3.94
C PHE A 298 1.10 23.06 -3.67
N LEU A 299 0.28 22.82 -4.69
CA LEU A 299 -1.18 22.86 -4.57
C LEU A 299 -1.69 21.79 -3.60
N ASP A 300 -1.18 20.57 -3.72
CA ASP A 300 -1.53 19.47 -2.81
C ASP A 300 -1.10 19.78 -1.37
N ALA A 301 0.04 20.46 -1.17
CA ALA A 301 0.46 20.90 0.16
C ALA A 301 -0.48 21.96 0.79
N ILE A 302 -1.13 22.79 -0.03
CA ILE A 302 -2.19 23.70 0.44
C ILE A 302 -3.45 22.91 0.77
N ASP A 303 -3.90 22.04 -0.13
CA ASP A 303 -5.14 21.26 0.02
C ASP A 303 -5.08 20.29 1.23
N GLU A 304 -3.92 19.71 1.50
CA GLU A 304 -3.65 18.87 2.67
C GLU A 304 -3.42 19.68 3.97
N GLY A 305 -3.38 21.01 3.88
CA GLY A 305 -3.16 21.91 5.01
C GLY A 305 -1.75 21.82 5.61
N ARG A 306 -0.75 21.36 4.84
CA ARG A 306 0.68 21.44 5.22
C ARG A 306 1.21 22.87 5.10
N LEU A 307 0.65 23.62 4.16
CA LEU A 307 0.84 25.06 4.01
C LEU A 307 -0.39 25.80 4.54
N VAL A 308 -0.18 26.70 5.50
CA VAL A 308 -1.23 27.50 6.14
C VAL A 308 -1.13 28.92 5.59
N PRO A 309 -2.27 29.56 5.24
CA PRO A 309 -2.27 30.94 4.76
C PRO A 309 -1.68 31.87 5.81
N MET A 310 -0.91 32.84 5.34
CA MET A 310 -0.27 33.87 6.15
C MET A 310 -0.88 35.22 5.76
N ALA A 311 -1.24 36.05 6.74
CA ALA A 311 -1.65 37.42 6.46
C ALA A 311 -0.43 38.17 5.92
N VAL A 312 -0.47 38.52 4.63
CA VAL A 312 0.51 39.43 4.05
C VAL A 312 0.09 40.82 4.49
N GLY A 313 0.83 41.41 5.42
CA GLY A 313 0.71 42.85 5.68
C GLY A 313 1.07 43.57 4.39
N VAL A 314 0.10 44.26 3.80
CA VAL A 314 0.34 45.25 2.76
C VAL A 314 1.22 46.33 3.43
N PRO A 315 2.39 46.69 2.86
CA PRO A 315 3.10 47.88 3.32
C PRO A 315 2.26 49.15 3.09
#